data_AF-A0A0S8CRI8-F1
#
_entry.id   AF-A0A0S8CRI8-F1
#
_cell.length_a   1.000
_cell.length_b   1.000
_cell.length_c   1.000
_cell.angle_alpha   90.00
_cell.angle_beta   90.00
_cell.angle_gamma   90.00
#
_symmetry.space_group_name_H-M   'P 1'
#
loop_
_entity.id
_entity.type
_entity.pdbx_description
1 polymer ?
#
loop_
_entity_poly.entity_id
_entity_poly.type
_entity_poly.pdbx_seq_one_letter_code
_entity_poly.pdbx_strand_id
1 'polypeptide(L)' 'MSSYIVCHKKRNNPRMDVRICQAKCDLKDDCKEYISYVKFLVQDKNPALSTDPPAMGLSAT' A
#
# COMPACT_ATOMS: atom_id res chain seq x y z
N MET A 1 12.58 4.66 10.78
CA MET A 1 12.85 4.03 9.47
C MET A 1 12.35 4.95 8.37
N SER A 2 13.15 5.23 7.36
CA SER A 2 12.70 6.03 6.20
C SER A 2 11.98 5.12 5.22
N SER A 3 10.69 5.36 5.01
CA SER A 3 9.88 4.66 3.99
C SER A 3 9.85 5.47 2.70
N TYR A 4 9.91 4.79 1.56
CA TYR A 4 9.92 5.40 0.23
C TYR A 4 8.81 4.81 -0.64
N ILE A 5 8.17 5.67 -1.44
CA ILE A 5 7.18 5.29 -2.46
C ILE A 5 7.60 5.83 -3.82
N VAL A 6 7.13 5.19 -4.89
CA VAL A 6 7.36 5.62 -6.27
C VAL A 6 6.30 6.66 -6.65
N CYS A 7 6.71 7.80 -7.20
CA CYS A 7 5.75 8.83 -7.63
C CYS A 7 5.46 8.74 -9.13
N HIS A 8 4.34 8.12 -9.50
CA HIS A 8 3.92 8.01 -10.91
C HIS A 8 3.42 9.33 -11.54
N LYS A 9 3.21 10.38 -10.74
CA LYS A 9 2.84 11.71 -11.24
C LYS A 9 4.02 12.47 -11.82
N LYS A 10 5.25 12.19 -11.36
CA LYS A 10 6.46 12.85 -11.83
C LYS A 10 7.10 12.05 -12.95
N ARG A 11 7.65 12.76 -13.96
CA ARG A 11 8.43 12.14 -15.03
C ARG A 11 9.56 11.27 -14.43
N ASN A 12 9.80 10.10 -15.01
CA ASN A 12 10.77 9.09 -14.58
C ASN A 12 10.44 8.37 -13.26
N ASN A 13 9.22 8.52 -12.74
CA ASN A 13 8.73 7.79 -11.57
C ASN A 13 9.74 7.75 -10.40
N PRO A 14 10.19 8.91 -9.88
CA PRO A 14 11.21 8.95 -8.84
C PRO A 14 10.69 8.30 -7.55
N ARG A 15 11.60 7.65 -6.83
CA ARG A 15 11.37 7.28 -5.43
C ARG A 15 11.46 8.52 -4.55
N MET A 16 10.51 8.66 -3.62
CA MET A 16 10.48 9.78 -2.68
C MET A 16 10.12 9.32 -1.27
N ASP A 17 10.64 10.01 -0.26
CA ASP A 17 10.30 9.75 1.15
C ASP A 17 8.80 9.99 1.36
N VAL A 18 8.15 9.05 2.01
CA VAL A 18 6.70 9.10 2.24
C VAL A 18 6.29 10.34 3.02
N ARG A 19 7.11 10.80 3.97
CA ARG A 19 6.84 12.02 4.76
C ARG A 19 6.84 13.26 3.87
N ILE A 20 7.72 13.29 2.87
CA ILE A 20 7.73 14.37 1.87
C ILE A 20 6.49 14.27 0.99
N CYS A 21 6.06 13.07 0.60
CA CYS A 21 4.83 12.89 -0.17
C CYS A 21 3.61 13.35 0.63
N GLN A 22 3.49 12.95 1.89
CA GLN A 22 2.40 13.35 2.80
C GLN A 22 2.33 14.87 2.98
N ALA A 23 3.47 15.53 3.16
CA ALA A 23 3.53 16.96 3.46
C ALA A 23 3.37 17.85 2.22
N LYS A 24 3.76 17.38 1.02
CA LYS A 24 3.88 18.23 -0.18
C LYS A 24 3.02 17.81 -1.37
N CYS A 25 2.38 16.64 -1.35
CA CYS A 25 1.59 16.18 -2.50
C CYS A 25 0.12 16.56 -2.32
N ASP A 26 -0.37 17.45 -3.18
CA ASP A 26 -1.77 17.89 -3.18
C ASP A 26 -2.75 16.79 -3.57
N LEU A 27 -2.27 15.74 -4.23
CA LEU A 27 -3.07 14.59 -4.67
C LEU A 27 -2.77 13.33 -3.84
N LYS A 28 -2.19 13.45 -2.65
CA LYS A 28 -1.86 12.28 -1.81
C LYS A 28 -3.09 11.41 -1.50
N ASP A 29 -4.25 12.06 -1.34
CA ASP A 29 -5.50 11.40 -0.95
C ASP A 29 -6.11 10.56 -2.08
N ASP A 30 -5.73 10.84 -3.34
CA ASP A 30 -6.07 10.05 -4.54
C ASP A 30 -4.89 9.20 -5.04
N CYS A 31 -3.72 9.28 -4.40
CA CYS A 31 -2.51 8.62 -4.85
C CYS A 31 -2.49 7.15 -4.42
N LYS A 32 -2.61 6.23 -5.39
CA LYS A 32 -2.62 4.78 -5.15
C LYS A 32 -1.45 4.28 -4.30
N GLU A 33 -0.23 4.75 -4.57
CA GLU A 33 0.97 4.35 -3.83
C GLU A 33 0.95 4.80 -2.37
N TYR A 34 0.50 6.03 -2.13
CA TYR A 34 0.39 6.58 -0.77
C TYR A 34 -0.73 5.90 0.01
N ILE A 35 -1.89 5.68 -0.61
CA ILE A 35 -3.02 4.96 0.00
C ILE A 35 -2.60 3.53 0.37
N SER A 36 -1.89 2.82 -0.51
CA SER A 36 -1.38 1.48 -0.24
C SER A 36 -0.41 1.46 0.92
N TYR A 37 0.50 2.45 1.01
CA TYR A 37 1.40 2.59 2.15
C TYR A 37 0.64 2.79 3.48
N VAL A 38 -0.36 3.68 3.50
CA VAL A 38 -1.17 3.92 4.71
C VAL A 38 -1.93 2.66 5.11
N LYS A 39 -2.52 1.94 4.15
CA LYS A 39 -3.19 0.65 4.42
C LYS A 39 -2.23 -0.37 5.03
N PHE A 40 -1.02 -0.50 4.49
CA PHE A 40 0.00 -1.39 5.03
C PHE A 40 0.33 -1.03 6.49
N LEU A 41 0.53 0.25 6.82
CA LEU A 41 0.80 0.67 8.20
C LEU A 41 -0.36 0.40 9.18
N VAL A 42 -1.60 0.45 8.70
CA VAL A 42 -2.79 0.14 9.52
C VAL A 42 -2.93 -1.37 9.70
N GLN A 43 -2.60 -2.16 8.67
CA GLN A 43 -2.62 -3.63 8.74
C GLN A 43 -1.49 -4.20 9.62
N ASP A 44 -0.30 -3.59 9.61
CA ASP A 44 0.79 -3.96 10.53
C ASP A 44 0.42 -3.78 12.01
N LYS A 45 -0.59 -2.96 12.31
CA LYS A 45 -1.11 -2.75 13.67
C LYS A 45 -2.25 -3.70 14.05
N ASN A 46 -2.72 -4.54 13.12
CA ASN A 46 -3.77 -5.51 13.40
C ASN A 46 -3.38 -6.90 12.82
N PRO A 47 -2.81 -7.81 13.62
CA PRO A 47 -2.37 -9.13 13.14
C PRO A 47 -3.51 -10.10 12.77
N ALA A 48 -4.73 -9.61 12.56
CA ALA A 48 -5.92 -10.43 12.35
C ALA A 48 -6.54 -10.22 10.96
N LEU A 49 -5.78 -10.43 9.88
CA LEU A 49 -6.38 -10.82 8.60
C LEU A 49 -5.37 -11.52 7.67
N SER A 50 -4.84 -12.65 8.11
CA SER A 50 -4.52 -13.72 7.17
C SER A 50 -5.84 -14.34 6.74
N THR A 51 -6.41 -13.87 5.63
CA THR A 51 -7.40 -14.66 4.90
C THR A 51 -6.67 -15.84 4.27
N ASP A 52 -6.76 -17.00 4.93
CA ASP A 52 -6.65 -18.28 4.25
C ASP A 52 -7.58 -18.29 3.03
N PRO A 53 -7.11 -18.71 1.84
CA PRO A 53 -8.01 -18.95 0.72
C PRO A 53 -8.99 -20.07 1.12
N PRO A 54 -10.30 -19.97 0.79
CA PRO A 54 -11.23 -21.04 1.10
C PRO A 54 -10.80 -22.28 0.33
N ALA A 55 -10.52 -23.36 1.06
CA ALA A 55 -10.39 -24.70 0.51
C ALA A 55 -11.74 -25.05 -0.13
N MET A 56 -11.90 -24.73 -1.42
CA MET A 56 -12.97 -25.25 -2.25
C MET A 56 -12.72 -26.74 -2.42
N GLY A 57 -13.58 -27.53 -1.76
CA GLY A 57 -13.61 -28.98 -1.87
C GLY A 57 -13.83 -29.40 -3.32
N LEU A 58 -13.07 -30.42 -3.74
CA LEU A 58 -13.35 -31.21 -4.92
C LEU A 58 -13.55 -32.65 -4.44
N SER A 59 -14.81 -32.97 -4.16
CA SER A 59 -15.30 -34.34 -4.22
C SER A 59 -15.47 -34.69 -5.70
N ALA A 60 -14.79 -35.73 -6.17
CA ALA A 60 -15.17 -36.42 -7.40
C ALA A 60 -14.95 -37.92 -7.19
N THR A 61 -16.07 -38.62 -7.34
CA THR A 61 -16.29 -40.07 -7.31
C THR A 61 -15.47 -40.82 -8.35
#